data_AF-A0A4Q7QNR4-F1
#
_entry.id   AF-A0A4Q7QNR4-F1
#
_cell.length_a   1.000
_cell.length_b   1.000
_cell.length_c   1.000
_cell.angle_alpha   90.00
_cell.angle_beta   90.00
_cell.angle_gamma   90.00
#
_symmetry.space_group_name_H-M   'P 1'
#
loop_
_entity.id
_entity.type
_entity.pdbx_description
1 polymer ?
#
loop_
_entity_poly.entity_id
_entity_poly.type
_entity_poly.pdbx_seq_one_letter_code
_entity_poly.pdbx_strand_id
1 'polypeptide(L)'
;MKITLRNECVLNVYIFYIGGTYLKKRKFVFFFIYLISLVIISGCNKPPEKDISDAVSKSEEYFKKSKGIDCVGAFDGETVKFRLLLEEQPTVEEATKLINEVLKDIEKNLKNTNTWDYYNAKLDLAYKDTIIFEGTKESGKKLMVKFK
;
A
#
# COMPACT_ATOMS: atom_id res chain seq x y z
N MET A 1 -13.76 5.27 -32.70
CA MET A 1 -13.64 3.96 -32.02
C MET A 1 -13.51 4.23 -30.53
N LYS A 2 -14.52 3.82 -29.75
CA LYS A 2 -14.66 4.16 -28.32
C LYS A 2 -14.07 2.99 -27.52
N ILE A 3 -12.89 3.16 -26.97
CA ILE A 3 -12.30 2.18 -26.05
C ILE A 3 -12.59 2.70 -24.65
N THR A 4 -13.56 2.06 -23.99
CA THR A 4 -13.88 2.34 -22.58
C THR A 4 -12.99 1.45 -21.73
N LEU A 5 -11.94 2.01 -21.13
CA LEU A 5 -11.24 1.38 -20.02
C LEU A 5 -11.64 2.12 -18.74
N ARG A 6 -12.39 1.39 -17.90
CA ARG A 6 -12.88 1.79 -16.59
C ARG A 6 -11.75 1.57 -15.59
N ASN A 7 -11.08 2.67 -15.21
CA ASN A 7 -10.56 2.96 -13.88
C ASN A 7 -10.02 4.39 -13.92
N GLU A 8 -10.37 5.17 -12.91
CA GLU A 8 -10.32 6.63 -12.91
C GLU A 8 -8.90 7.20 -12.91
N CYS A 9 -8.37 7.45 -14.11
CA CYS A 9 -7.36 8.47 -14.37
C CYS A 9 -7.81 9.22 -15.63
N VAL A 10 -8.83 10.07 -15.51
CA VAL A 10 -9.28 10.91 -16.63
C VAL A 10 -8.31 12.07 -16.79
N LEU A 11 -7.21 11.83 -17.52
CA LEU A 11 -6.34 12.90 -18.00
C LEU A 11 -6.96 13.47 -19.29
N ASN A 12 -7.69 14.58 -19.18
CA ASN A 12 -8.18 15.33 -20.33
C ASN A 12 -6.99 16.01 -21.04
N VAL A 13 -6.39 15.32 -22.02
CA VAL A 13 -5.38 15.91 -22.91
C VAL A 13 -6.09 16.61 -24.06
N TYR A 14 -6.30 17.92 -23.95
CA TYR A 14 -6.78 18.73 -25.07
C TYR A 14 -5.62 19.02 -26.04
N ILE A 15 -5.56 18.27 -27.15
CA ILE A 15 -4.65 18.56 -28.25
C ILE A 15 -5.35 19.58 -29.18
N PHE A 16 -5.03 20.86 -29.03
CA PHE A 16 -5.41 21.88 -30.02
C PHE A 16 -4.58 21.71 -31.29
N TYR A 17 -5.20 21.19 -32.35
CA TYR A 17 -4.62 21.19 -33.70
C TYR A 17 -4.83 22.57 -34.32
N ILE A 18 -3.80 23.42 -34.32
CA ILE A 18 -3.77 24.58 -35.21
C ILE A 18 -3.16 24.13 -36.54
N GLY A 19 -4.00 24.06 -37.56
CA GLY A 19 -3.59 23.80 -38.93
C GLY A 19 -2.75 24.96 -39.47
N GLY A 20 -1.60 24.63 -40.06
CA GLY A 20 -0.78 25.62 -40.77
C GLY A 20 0.66 25.15 -40.96
N THR A 21 0.94 24.64 -42.16
CA THR A 21 2.21 24.69 -42.92
C THR A 21 3.54 24.54 -42.16
N TYR A 22 4.38 23.55 -42.56
CA TYR A 22 5.86 23.57 -42.66
C TYR A 22 6.44 22.15 -42.46
N LEU A 23 6.50 21.42 -43.56
CA LEU A 23 6.81 19.98 -43.70
C LEU A 23 8.25 19.54 -43.30
N LYS A 24 9.06 20.38 -42.64
CA LYS A 24 10.48 20.06 -42.32
C LYS A 24 10.77 19.84 -40.82
N LYS A 25 9.82 20.14 -39.91
CA LYS A 25 9.95 19.97 -38.44
C LYS A 25 9.16 18.77 -37.88
N ARG A 26 8.59 17.92 -38.74
CA ARG A 26 7.67 16.83 -38.34
C ARG A 26 8.32 15.76 -37.45
N LYS A 27 9.58 15.38 -37.72
CA LYS A 27 10.27 14.32 -36.95
C LYS A 27 10.57 14.71 -35.50
N PHE A 28 10.78 16.00 -35.23
CA PHE A 28 11.14 16.50 -33.90
C PHE A 28 9.94 16.54 -32.95
N VAL A 29 8.76 16.89 -33.46
CA VAL A 29 7.51 16.93 -32.67
C VAL A 29 7.12 15.52 -32.20
N PHE A 30 7.23 14.51 -33.07
CA PHE A 30 6.96 13.12 -32.67
C PHE A 30 7.95 12.60 -31.64
N PHE A 31 9.22 13.03 -31.69
CA PHE A 31 10.23 12.65 -30.70
C PHE A 31 9.93 13.22 -29.32
N PHE A 32 9.48 14.47 -29.23
CA PHE A 32 9.04 15.07 -27.96
C PHE A 32 7.77 14.42 -27.42
N ILE A 33 6.79 14.12 -28.27
CA ILE A 33 5.57 13.40 -27.86
C ILE A 33 5.95 12.01 -27.33
N TYR A 34 6.86 11.30 -28.00
CA TYR A 34 7.37 10.00 -27.57
C TYR A 34 8.10 10.06 -26.22
N LEU A 35 8.96 11.07 -26.03
CA LEU A 35 9.65 11.34 -24.75
C LEU A 35 8.68 11.64 -23.62
N ILE A 36 7.67 12.49 -23.86
CA ILE A 36 6.64 12.82 -22.85
C ILE A 36 5.82 11.58 -22.53
N SER A 37 5.45 10.76 -23.52
CA SER A 37 4.74 9.49 -23.28
C SER A 37 5.57 8.47 -22.50
N LEU A 38 6.90 8.43 -22.66
CA LEU A 38 7.77 7.56 -21.87
C LEU A 38 7.85 7.99 -20.39
N VAL A 39 7.84 9.30 -20.12
CA VAL A 39 7.88 9.83 -18.75
C VAL A 39 6.60 9.50 -17.97
N ILE A 40 5.46 9.40 -18.66
CA ILE A 40 4.14 9.11 -18.05
C ILE A 40 3.99 7.64 -17.61
N ILE A 41 4.88 6.72 -18.00
CA ILE A 41 4.86 5.31 -17.56
C ILE A 41 5.41 5.13 -16.13
N SER A 42 5.89 6.18 -15.48
CA SER A 42 6.15 6.20 -14.02
C SER A 42 4.87 6.30 -13.17
N GLY A 43 3.74 5.87 -13.72
CA GLY A 43 2.44 5.86 -13.07
C GLY A 43 2.40 4.91 -11.89
N CYS A 44 2.46 5.46 -10.69
CA CYS A 44 1.94 4.91 -9.43
C CYS A 44 1.94 3.37 -9.33
N ASN A 45 3.10 2.77 -9.01
CA ASN A 45 3.23 1.32 -8.76
C ASN A 45 2.64 0.88 -7.40
N LYS A 46 1.49 1.45 -7.00
CA LYS A 46 0.77 0.99 -5.81
C LYS A 46 0.35 -0.47 -6.07
N PRO A 47 0.70 -1.43 -5.19
CA PRO A 47 0.24 -2.81 -5.32
C PRO A 47 -1.29 -2.84 -5.45
N PRO A 48 -1.89 -3.76 -6.22
CA PRO A 48 -3.35 -3.88 -6.32
C PRO A 48 -4.01 -4.06 -4.93
N GLU A 49 -5.16 -3.40 -4.71
CA GLU A 49 -5.90 -3.47 -3.44
C GLU A 49 -6.32 -4.89 -3.06
N LYS A 50 -6.61 -5.74 -4.06
CA LYS A 50 -6.93 -7.14 -3.83
C LYS A 50 -5.74 -7.90 -3.22
N ASP A 51 -4.53 -7.60 -3.67
CA ASP A 51 -3.33 -8.31 -3.22
C ASP A 51 -3.02 -8.01 -1.75
N ILE A 52 -3.25 -6.77 -1.29
CA ILE A 52 -3.07 -6.38 0.11
C ILE A 52 -4.14 -6.99 1.02
N SER A 53 -5.41 -7.04 0.60
CA SER A 53 -6.46 -7.70 1.38
C SER A 53 -6.19 -9.20 1.55
N ASP A 54 -5.73 -9.87 0.49
CA ASP A 54 -5.36 -11.28 0.52
C ASP A 54 -4.12 -11.51 1.42
N ALA A 55 -3.14 -10.60 1.39
CA ALA A 55 -1.97 -10.66 2.25
C ALA A 55 -2.31 -10.50 3.73
N VAL A 56 -3.21 -9.57 4.07
CA VAL A 56 -3.71 -9.38 5.45
C VAL A 56 -4.39 -10.65 5.97
N SER A 57 -5.23 -11.27 5.14
CA SER A 57 -5.94 -12.50 5.49
C SER A 57 -4.97 -13.68 5.73
N LYS A 58 -3.94 -13.80 4.91
CA LYS A 58 -2.88 -14.82 5.09
C LYS A 58 -2.07 -14.59 6.35
N SER A 59 -1.75 -13.33 6.67
CA SER A 59 -1.05 -13.01 7.90
C SER A 59 -1.90 -13.33 9.13
N GLU A 60 -3.20 -13.05 9.11
CA GLU A 60 -4.11 -13.49 10.18
C GLU A 60 -4.06 -15.02 10.39
N GLU A 61 -4.12 -15.78 9.29
CA GLU A 61 -4.01 -17.24 9.36
C GLU A 61 -2.66 -17.70 9.94
N TYR A 62 -1.56 -17.04 9.57
CA TYR A 62 -0.23 -17.33 10.10
C TYR A 62 -0.15 -17.10 11.63
N PHE A 63 -0.59 -15.94 12.12
CA PHE A 63 -0.54 -15.64 13.54
C PHE A 63 -1.45 -16.57 14.35
N LYS A 64 -2.66 -16.88 13.85
CA LYS A 64 -3.56 -17.84 14.51
C LYS A 64 -2.98 -19.25 14.55
N LYS A 65 -2.58 -19.80 13.40
CA LYS A 65 -2.22 -21.22 13.29
C LYS A 65 -0.79 -21.52 13.71
N SER A 66 0.16 -20.64 13.37
CA SER A 66 1.59 -20.89 13.61
C SER A 66 2.10 -20.27 14.91
N LYS A 67 1.53 -19.14 15.35
CA LYS A 67 1.94 -18.48 16.60
C LYS A 67 0.98 -18.73 17.76
N GLY A 68 -0.22 -19.25 17.49
CA GLY A 68 -1.25 -19.43 18.51
C GLY A 68 -1.78 -18.10 19.07
N ILE A 69 -1.64 -17.01 18.31
CA ILE A 69 -2.08 -15.68 18.74
C ILE A 69 -3.39 -15.34 18.03
N ASP A 70 -4.43 -15.09 18.81
CA ASP A 70 -5.69 -14.60 18.27
C ASP A 70 -5.51 -13.20 17.68
N CYS A 71 -6.06 -13.01 16.49
CA CYS A 71 -5.93 -11.75 15.78
C CYS A 71 -7.07 -11.50 14.79
N VAL A 72 -7.19 -10.24 14.36
CA VAL A 72 -8.13 -9.81 13.34
C VAL A 72 -7.44 -8.82 12.42
N GLY A 73 -7.40 -9.14 11.14
CA GLY A 73 -6.91 -8.27 10.07
C GLY A 73 -8.05 -7.72 9.22
N ALA A 74 -7.94 -6.47 8.80
CA ALA A 74 -8.85 -5.86 7.84
C ALA A 74 -8.12 -4.84 6.96
N PHE A 75 -8.65 -4.60 5.77
CA PHE A 75 -8.16 -3.57 4.86
C PHE A 75 -9.34 -2.78 4.29
N ASP A 76 -9.27 -1.46 4.34
CA ASP A 76 -10.36 -0.56 3.93
C ASP A 76 -10.14 0.15 2.58
N GLY A 77 -9.14 -0.27 1.80
CA GLY A 77 -8.73 0.37 0.53
C GLY A 77 -7.52 1.30 0.67
N GLU A 78 -7.27 1.80 1.88
CA GLU A 78 -6.17 2.72 2.16
C GLU A 78 -5.29 2.26 3.32
N THR A 79 -5.93 1.77 4.38
CA THR A 79 -5.29 1.44 5.65
C THR A 79 -5.48 -0.03 5.99
N VAL A 80 -4.36 -0.69 6.27
CA VAL A 80 -4.34 -2.00 6.91
C VAL A 80 -4.61 -1.80 8.40
N LYS A 81 -5.62 -2.49 8.93
CA LYS A 81 -5.93 -2.55 10.36
C LYS A 81 -5.64 -3.97 10.83
N PHE A 82 -4.83 -4.12 11.88
CA PHE A 82 -4.48 -5.45 12.39
C PHE A 82 -4.43 -5.43 13.91
N ARG A 83 -5.20 -6.30 14.58
CA ARG A 83 -5.23 -6.40 16.04
C ARG A 83 -4.76 -7.76 16.49
N LEU A 84 -3.83 -7.82 17.43
CA LEU A 84 -3.40 -9.04 18.11
C LEU A 84 -3.96 -9.03 19.53
N LEU A 85 -4.55 -10.15 19.93
CA LEU A 85 -5.07 -10.42 21.26
C LEU A 85 -4.05 -11.32 21.97
N LEU A 86 -3.35 -10.76 22.93
CA LEU A 86 -2.24 -11.40 23.62
C LEU A 86 -2.71 -11.98 24.96
N GLU A 87 -2.23 -13.18 25.27
CA GLU A 87 -2.48 -13.86 26.56
C GLU A 87 -1.62 -13.29 27.70
N GLU A 88 -0.49 -12.67 27.36
CA GLU A 88 0.45 -12.04 28.29
C GLU A 88 0.67 -10.57 27.93
N GLN A 89 0.98 -9.74 28.92
CA GLN A 89 1.23 -8.33 28.70
C GLN A 89 2.67 -8.14 28.16
N PRO A 90 2.85 -7.68 26.90
CA PRO A 90 4.16 -7.42 26.34
C PRO A 90 4.82 -6.19 26.96
N THR A 91 6.14 -6.18 26.96
CA THR A 91 6.96 -4.98 27.11
C THR A 91 6.91 -4.11 25.86
N VAL A 92 7.43 -2.87 25.93
CA VAL A 92 7.52 -1.98 24.77
C VAL A 92 8.37 -2.58 23.64
N GLU A 93 9.46 -3.28 24.00
CA GLU A 93 10.35 -3.91 23.03
C GLU A 93 9.67 -5.09 22.33
N GLU A 94 8.97 -5.93 23.07
CA GLU A 94 8.19 -7.05 22.53
C GLU A 94 7.03 -6.55 21.66
N ALA A 95 6.33 -5.51 22.11
CA ALA A 95 5.27 -4.87 21.33
C ALA A 95 5.80 -4.35 19.99
N THR A 96 6.95 -3.66 20.02
CA THR A 96 7.61 -3.15 18.81
C THR A 96 8.04 -4.30 17.89
N LYS A 97 8.55 -5.39 18.45
CA LYS A 97 8.95 -6.58 17.70
C LYS A 97 7.76 -7.24 17.02
N LEU A 98 6.66 -7.46 17.74
CA LEU A 98 5.42 -8.05 17.22
C LEU A 98 4.80 -7.21 16.10
N ILE A 99 4.70 -5.89 16.31
CA ILE A 99 4.17 -4.97 15.29
C ILE A 99 5.03 -5.02 14.01
N ASN A 100 6.36 -5.03 14.14
CA ASN A 100 7.25 -5.17 12.99
C ASN A 100 7.12 -6.55 12.32
N GLU A 101 6.90 -7.62 13.09
CA GLU A 101 6.72 -8.96 12.56
C GLU A 101 5.44 -9.04 11.71
N VAL A 102 4.34 -8.43 12.18
CA VAL A 102 3.08 -8.37 11.41
C VAL A 102 3.29 -7.62 10.10
N LEU A 103 3.93 -6.44 10.14
CA LEU A 103 4.20 -5.66 8.93
C LEU A 103 5.05 -6.45 7.92
N LYS A 104 6.09 -7.15 8.41
CA LYS A 104 6.95 -7.98 7.56
C LYS A 104 6.24 -9.18 6.98
N ASP A 105 5.35 -9.82 7.73
CA ASP A 105 4.62 -10.97 7.24
C ASP A 105 3.61 -10.59 6.15
N ILE A 106 2.90 -9.48 6.34
CA ILE A 106 2.01 -8.93 5.30
C ILE A 106 2.82 -8.58 4.05
N GLU A 107 3.96 -7.91 4.22
CA GLU A 107 4.85 -7.57 3.12
C GLU A 107 5.42 -8.80 2.40
N LYS A 108 5.77 -9.87 3.13
CA LYS A 108 6.24 -11.14 2.56
C LYS A 108 5.17 -11.83 1.71
N ASN A 109 3.90 -11.69 2.09
CA ASN A 109 2.78 -12.19 1.33
C ASN A 109 2.50 -11.35 0.06
N LEU A 110 3.16 -10.21 -0.07
CA LEU A 110 3.15 -9.34 -1.24
C LEU A 110 4.45 -9.54 -2.04
N LYS A 111 4.35 -9.55 -3.37
CA LYS A 111 5.53 -9.66 -4.23
C LYS A 111 6.32 -8.33 -4.34
N ASN A 112 6.11 -7.39 -3.41
CA ASN A 112 6.66 -6.04 -3.45
C ASN A 112 7.18 -5.62 -2.07
N THR A 113 8.46 -5.25 -2.03
CA THR A 113 9.22 -4.85 -0.82
C THR A 113 8.93 -3.42 -0.34
N ASN A 114 8.10 -2.66 -1.07
CA ASN A 114 7.87 -1.25 -0.79
C ASN A 114 6.40 -0.97 -0.45
N THR A 115 5.68 -1.97 0.07
CA THR A 115 4.24 -1.87 0.36
C THR A 115 3.91 -0.65 1.23
N TRP A 116 4.71 -0.40 2.27
CA TRP A 116 4.49 0.68 3.22
C TRP A 116 4.90 2.07 2.73
N ASP A 117 5.37 2.18 1.48
CA ASP A 117 5.54 3.47 0.81
C ASP A 117 4.22 3.97 0.21
N TYR A 118 3.23 3.08 0.05
CA TYR A 118 1.93 3.37 -0.59
C TYR A 118 0.71 3.17 0.32
N TYR A 119 0.86 2.38 1.39
CA TYR A 119 -0.23 2.00 2.28
C TYR A 119 0.03 2.43 3.72
N ASN A 120 -1.06 2.79 4.39
CA ASN A 120 -1.03 3.05 5.83
C ASN A 120 -1.28 1.75 6.60
N ALA A 121 -0.75 1.66 7.81
CA ALA A 121 -1.04 0.58 8.75
C ALA A 121 -1.34 1.12 10.14
N LYS A 122 -2.37 0.54 10.77
CA LYS A 122 -2.74 0.73 12.17
C LYS A 122 -2.79 -0.64 12.83
N LEU A 123 -1.91 -0.85 13.80
CA LEU A 123 -1.76 -2.12 14.50
C LEU A 123 -2.06 -1.93 15.97
N ASP A 124 -2.91 -2.79 16.53
CA ASP A 124 -3.26 -2.76 17.94
C ASP A 124 -2.74 -4.04 18.60
N LEU A 125 -2.13 -3.91 19.78
CA LEU A 125 -1.90 -5.03 20.67
C LEU A 125 -2.83 -4.89 21.87
N ALA A 126 -3.67 -5.89 22.07
CA ALA A 126 -4.62 -5.96 23.18
C ALA A 126 -4.22 -7.05 24.16
N TYR A 127 -4.39 -6.77 25.45
CA TYR A 127 -4.23 -7.72 26.55
C TYR A 127 -5.47 -7.61 27.44
N LYS A 128 -6.10 -8.75 27.77
CA LYS A 128 -7.38 -8.78 28.51
C LYS A 128 -8.42 -7.82 27.91
N ASP A 129 -8.62 -7.92 26.60
CA ASP A 129 -9.54 -7.08 25.80
C ASP A 129 -9.27 -5.57 25.83
N THR A 130 -8.14 -5.14 26.40
CA THR A 130 -7.74 -3.73 26.48
C THR A 130 -6.56 -3.48 25.56
N ILE A 131 -6.69 -2.50 24.65
CA ILE A 131 -5.57 -2.06 23.80
C ILE A 131 -4.53 -1.38 24.68
N ILE A 132 -3.33 -1.92 24.70
CA ILE A 132 -2.19 -1.45 25.52
C ILE A 132 -1.10 -0.81 24.66
N PHE A 133 -1.01 -1.19 23.38
CA PHE A 133 -0.08 -0.58 22.43
C PHE A 133 -0.75 -0.33 21.10
N GLU A 134 -0.39 0.79 20.49
CA GLU A 134 -0.81 1.18 19.14
C GLU A 134 0.44 1.42 18.27
N GLY A 135 0.52 0.70 17.16
CA GLY A 135 1.48 0.87 16.09
C GLY A 135 0.86 1.63 14.92
N THR A 136 1.47 2.73 14.50
CA THR A 136 1.05 3.48 13.31
C THR A 136 2.20 3.58 12.33
N LYS A 137 1.96 3.14 11.09
CA LYS A 137 2.89 3.24 9.97
C LYS A 137 2.18 3.99 8.85
N GLU A 138 2.42 5.29 8.77
CA GLU A 138 1.93 6.09 7.63
C GLU A 138 2.82 5.86 6.41
N SER A 139 2.22 5.99 5.23
CA SER A 139 2.87 5.84 3.92
C SER A 139 4.19 6.61 3.86
N GLY A 140 5.31 5.91 3.63
CA GLY A 140 6.65 6.50 3.52
C GLY A 140 7.25 7.05 4.82
N LYS A 141 6.55 6.95 5.96
CA LYS A 141 7.04 7.40 7.28
C LYS A 141 7.58 6.24 8.11
N LYS A 142 8.32 6.52 9.18
CA LYS A 142 8.77 5.47 10.10
C LYS A 142 7.60 4.93 10.93
N LEU A 143 7.69 3.66 11.33
CA LEU A 143 6.76 3.08 12.30
C LEU A 143 6.86 3.84 13.63
N MET A 144 5.72 4.20 14.20
CA MET A 144 5.60 4.76 15.54
C MET A 144 4.83 3.77 16.42
N VAL A 145 5.37 3.44 17.58
CA VAL A 145 4.70 2.59 18.58
C VAL A 145 4.47 3.42 19.83
N LYS A 146 3.25 3.42 20.35
CA LYS A 146 2.85 4.17 21.54
C LYS A 146 2.18 3.24 22.54
N PHE A 147 2.50 3.42 23.81
CA PHE A 147 1.74 2.86 24.92
C PHE A 147 0.45 3.67 25.11
N LYS A 148 -0.65 3.01 25.46
CA LYS A 148 -1.97 3.61 25.61
C LYS A 148 -2.40 3.74 27.07
#